data_AF-A0A2J6RG05-F1
#
_entry.id   AF-A0A2J6RG05-F1
#
_cell.length_a   1.000
_cell.length_b   1.000
_cell.length_c   1.000
_cell.angle_alpha   90.00
_cell.angle_beta   90.00
_cell.angle_gamma   90.00
#
_symmetry.space_group_name_H-M   'P 1'
#
loop_
_entity.id
_entity.type
_entity.pdbx_description
1 polymer ?
#
loop_
_entity_poly.entity_id
_entity_poly.type
_entity_poly.pdbx_seq_one_letter_code
_entity_poly.pdbx_strand_id
1 'polypeptide(L)'
;MLLEVLKLLKDLNDIKRLPKALESLKKSFVNQLPLLQQRKRKVDLVPEKVPTLAASAKVDGGNSPPFAWAYWFDPTCLISSILSTPSIKGQMFFGMAHFVDEPQEFYHSMSWASSIRLTSGEYAYYPDHTPIFPSDFVQYICQSPSCPCSKEATHRGRVYCVGKNYTSNAIEGEVTVLV
;
A
#
# COMPACT_ATOMS: atom_id res chain seq x y z
N MET A 1 -16.26 10.75 -22.86
CA MET A 1 -15.48 10.79 -21.61
C MET A 1 -15.98 11.88 -20.66
N LEU A 2 -16.15 13.15 -21.07
CA LEU A 2 -16.67 14.23 -20.21
C LEU A 2 -18.07 13.95 -19.62
N LEU A 3 -18.97 13.39 -20.42
CA LEU A 3 -20.36 13.11 -20.01
C LEU A 3 -20.46 12.02 -18.93
N GLU A 4 -19.55 11.05 -18.94
CA GLU A 4 -19.46 10.01 -17.91
C GLU A 4 -18.90 10.57 -16.59
N VAL A 5 -17.93 11.48 -16.67
CA VAL A 5 -17.38 12.19 -15.50
C VAL A 5 -18.43 13.06 -14.82
N LEU A 6 -19.28 13.74 -15.59
CA LEU A 6 -20.37 14.55 -15.06
C LEU A 6 -21.45 13.73 -14.34
N LYS A 7 -21.67 12.48 -14.76
CA LYS A 7 -22.62 11.56 -14.08
C LYS A 7 -22.11 11.05 -12.72
N LEU A 8 -20.81 11.18 -12.44
CA LEU A 8 -20.20 10.73 -11.18
C LEU A 8 -20.25 11.80 -10.07
N LEU A 9 -20.61 13.04 -10.40
CA LEU A 9 -20.68 14.14 -9.45
C LEU A 9 -21.98 14.06 -8.65
N LYS A 10 -21.86 13.97 -7.31
CA LYS A 10 -23.00 13.90 -6.39
C LYS A 10 -23.51 15.29 -5.96
N ASP A 11 -22.67 16.33 -6.03
CA ASP A 11 -23.01 17.70 -5.65
C ASP A 11 -22.52 18.72 -6.71
N LEU A 12 -23.32 19.75 -6.96
CA LEU A 12 -23.03 20.89 -7.84
C LEU A 12 -21.93 21.80 -7.27
N ASN A 13 -21.66 21.75 -5.96
CA ASN A 13 -20.54 22.47 -5.36
C ASN A 13 -19.18 21.97 -5.83
N ASP A 14 -19.07 20.68 -6.19
CA ASP A 14 -17.85 20.11 -6.75
C ASP A 14 -17.55 20.67 -8.15
N ILE A 15 -18.59 21.04 -8.90
CA ILE A 15 -18.45 21.70 -10.21
C ILE A 15 -17.85 23.10 -10.06
N LYS A 16 -18.19 23.82 -8.99
CA LYS A 16 -17.63 25.16 -8.72
C LYS A 16 -16.15 25.11 -8.36
N ARG A 17 -15.66 23.98 -7.85
CA ARG A 17 -14.24 23.74 -7.54
C ARG A 17 -13.43 23.33 -8.77
N LEU A 18 -14.08 22.96 -9.88
CA LEU A 18 -13.38 22.61 -11.11
C LEU A 18 -12.73 23.85 -11.75
N PRO A 19 -11.52 23.72 -12.29
CA PRO A 19 -10.90 24.79 -13.05
C PRO A 19 -11.80 25.20 -14.23
N LYS A 20 -12.00 26.51 -14.41
CA LYS A 20 -12.86 27.07 -15.47
C LYS A 20 -12.38 26.75 -16.89
N ALA A 21 -11.12 26.32 -17.05
CA ALA A 21 -10.51 25.97 -18.33
C ALA A 21 -10.18 24.47 -18.40
N LEU A 22 -10.53 23.83 -19.52
CA LEU A 22 -10.23 22.43 -19.81
C LEU A 22 -8.73 22.13 -19.70
N GLU A 23 -7.88 23.05 -20.15
CA GLU A 23 -6.42 22.89 -20.07
C GLU A 23 -5.92 22.91 -18.63
N SER A 24 -6.53 23.70 -17.75
CA SER A 24 -6.23 23.68 -16.31
C SER A 24 -6.69 22.38 -15.66
N LEU A 25 -7.83 21.82 -16.08
CA LEU A 25 -8.29 20.50 -15.62
C LEU A 25 -7.37 19.38 -16.11
N LYS A 26 -6.99 19.38 -17.39
CA LYS A 26 -6.01 18.43 -17.94
C LYS A 26 -4.67 18.55 -17.23
N LYS A 27 -4.17 19.77 -17.00
CA LYS A 27 -2.93 20.00 -16.27
C LYS A 27 -3.05 19.51 -14.82
N SER A 28 -4.17 19.76 -14.15
CA SER A 28 -4.44 19.23 -12.81
C SER A 28 -4.45 17.71 -12.79
N PHE A 29 -5.08 17.08 -13.79
CA PHE A 29 -5.15 15.63 -13.89
C PHE A 29 -3.77 15.02 -14.20
N VAL A 30 -3.02 15.60 -15.13
CA VAL A 30 -1.64 15.18 -15.46
C VAL A 30 -0.69 15.38 -14.27
N ASN A 31 -0.90 16.42 -13.48
CA ASN A 31 -0.12 16.68 -12.26
C ASN A 31 -0.48 15.74 -11.10
N GLN A 32 -1.68 15.17 -11.10
CA GLN A 32 -2.14 14.22 -10.08
C GLN A 32 -1.86 12.77 -10.46
N LEU A 33 -1.98 12.44 -11.75
CA LEU A 33 -1.74 11.12 -12.31
C LEU A 33 -0.95 11.28 -13.62
N PRO A 34 0.31 10.83 -13.66
CA PRO A 34 1.13 10.90 -14.85
C PRO A 34 0.48 10.12 -15.99
N LEU A 35 0.69 10.55 -17.24
CA LEU A 35 0.18 9.81 -18.40
C LEU A 35 0.93 8.48 -18.54
N LEU A 36 0.23 7.40 -18.20
CA LEU A 36 0.78 6.05 -18.17
C LEU A 36 0.73 5.42 -19.56
N GLN A 37 1.82 4.77 -19.96
CA GLN A 37 1.83 4.01 -21.21
C GLN A 37 1.01 2.73 -21.06
N GLN A 38 -0.14 2.69 -21.72
CA GLN A 38 -0.96 1.49 -21.83
C GLN A 38 -0.42 0.60 -22.96
N ARG A 39 -0.05 -0.63 -22.61
CA ARG A 39 0.35 -1.68 -23.55
C ARG A 39 -0.88 -2.52 -23.92
N LYS A 40 -0.84 -3.12 -25.11
CA LYS A 40 -1.88 -4.06 -25.57
C LYS A 40 -1.27 -5.23 -26.31
N ARG A 41 -1.86 -6.42 -26.16
CA ARG A 41 -1.50 -7.63 -26.91
C ARG A 41 -2.72 -8.48 -27.19
N LYS A 42 -2.72 -9.13 -28.35
CA LYS A 42 -3.70 -10.16 -28.68
C LYS A 42 -3.39 -11.42 -27.86
N VAL A 43 -4.37 -11.91 -27.13
CA VAL A 43 -4.30 -13.15 -26.36
C VAL A 43 -5.31 -14.11 -26.95
N ASP A 44 -4.83 -15.28 -27.34
CA ASP A 44 -5.69 -16.33 -27.87
C ASP A 44 -6.56 -16.88 -26.74
N LEU A 45 -7.84 -16.99 -27.02
CA LEU A 45 -8.85 -17.47 -26.10
C LEU A 45 -8.99 -18.98 -26.24
N VAL A 46 -9.06 -19.67 -25.10
CA VAL A 46 -9.45 -21.08 -25.05
C VAL A 46 -10.98 -21.12 -25.10
N PRO A 47 -11.62 -21.56 -26.20
CA PRO A 47 -13.07 -21.43 -26.38
C PRO A 47 -13.89 -22.14 -25.30
N GLU A 48 -13.34 -23.22 -24.75
CA GLU A 48 -13.93 -24.03 -23.67
C GLU A 48 -14.04 -23.27 -22.35
N LYS A 49 -13.21 -22.25 -22.13
CA LYS A 49 -13.15 -21.46 -20.89
C LYS A 49 -13.88 -20.13 -20.98
N VAL A 50 -14.50 -19.80 -22.11
CA VAL A 50 -15.19 -18.52 -22.34
C VAL A 50 -16.65 -18.77 -22.75
N PRO A 51 -17.56 -19.02 -21.78
CA PRO A 51 -18.96 -19.34 -22.04
C PRO A 51 -19.74 -18.19 -22.70
N THR A 52 -19.23 -16.96 -22.60
CA THR A 52 -19.88 -15.72 -23.08
C THR A 52 -19.58 -15.35 -24.54
N LEU A 53 -18.78 -16.14 -25.27
CA LEU A 53 -18.54 -15.88 -26.69
C LEU A 53 -19.83 -16.09 -27.49
N ALA A 54 -20.27 -15.05 -28.21
CA ALA A 54 -21.39 -15.14 -29.15
C ALA A 54 -21.14 -16.27 -30.15
N ALA A 55 -22.18 -17.06 -30.47
CA ALA A 55 -22.07 -18.22 -31.35
C ALA A 55 -21.44 -17.88 -32.72
N SER A 56 -21.61 -16.64 -33.21
CA SER A 56 -20.97 -16.15 -34.44
C SER A 56 -19.44 -16.07 -34.37
N ALA A 57 -18.85 -15.76 -33.20
CA ALA A 57 -17.41 -15.74 -33.00
C ALA A 57 -16.79 -17.14 -32.87
N LYS A 58 -17.62 -18.18 -32.75
CA LYS A 58 -17.23 -19.60 -32.79
C LYS A 58 -17.31 -20.19 -34.20
N VAL A 59 -17.91 -19.48 -35.17
CA VAL A 59 -18.33 -20.02 -36.49
C VAL A 59 -17.56 -19.42 -37.67
N ASP A 60 -16.66 -18.46 -37.45
CA ASP A 60 -15.70 -18.07 -38.49
C ASP A 60 -14.75 -19.25 -38.76
N GLY A 61 -15.12 -20.07 -39.76
CA GLY A 61 -14.40 -21.25 -40.25
C GLY A 61 -13.09 -20.92 -40.98
N GLY A 62 -12.27 -20.04 -40.41
CA GLY A 62 -11.00 -19.61 -40.97
C GLY A 62 -9.86 -19.72 -39.96
N ASN A 63 -9.30 -20.93 -39.78
CA ASN A 63 -7.95 -21.29 -39.32
C ASN A 63 -7.22 -20.50 -38.18
N SER A 64 -7.87 -19.56 -37.48
CA SER A 64 -7.24 -18.71 -36.48
C SER A 64 -8.04 -18.81 -35.17
N PRO A 65 -7.39 -19.08 -34.03
CA PRO A 65 -8.07 -19.15 -32.75
C PRO A 65 -8.74 -17.80 -32.41
N PRO A 66 -9.90 -17.80 -31.72
CA PRO A 66 -10.52 -16.56 -31.26
C PRO A 66 -9.55 -15.81 -30.35
N PHE A 67 -9.43 -14.49 -30.50
CA PHE A 67 -8.51 -13.68 -29.69
C PHE A 67 -9.26 -12.54 -28.97
N ALA A 68 -8.71 -12.11 -27.83
CA ALA A 68 -9.11 -10.88 -27.15
C ALA A 68 -7.92 -9.92 -27.03
N TRP A 69 -8.21 -8.63 -26.91
CA TRP A 69 -7.21 -7.64 -26.54
C TRP A 69 -7.03 -7.63 -25.03
N ALA A 70 -5.85 -8.00 -24.55
CA ALA A 70 -5.42 -7.73 -23.20
C ALA A 70 -4.77 -6.35 -23.15
N TYR A 71 -5.17 -5.53 -22.18
CA TYR A 71 -4.60 -4.21 -21.92
C TYR A 71 -4.00 -4.19 -20.53
N TRP A 72 -2.82 -3.59 -20.40
CA TRP A 72 -2.18 -3.42 -19.11
C TRP A 72 -1.25 -2.19 -19.15
N PHE A 73 -0.98 -1.62 -17.99
CA PHE A 73 0.08 -0.64 -17.84
C PHE A 73 1.41 -1.34 -17.61
N ASP A 74 2.49 -0.77 -18.12
CA ASP A 74 3.83 -1.19 -17.71
C ASP A 74 3.98 -0.99 -16.19
N PRO A 75 4.13 -2.06 -15.39
CA PRO A 75 4.15 -1.93 -13.94
C PRO A 75 5.35 -1.11 -13.46
N THR A 76 6.49 -1.19 -14.14
CA THR A 76 7.67 -0.39 -13.77
C THR A 76 7.40 1.09 -14.03
N CYS A 77 6.89 1.43 -15.22
CA CYS A 77 6.51 2.81 -15.53
C CYS A 77 5.45 3.33 -14.55
N LEU A 78 4.42 2.54 -14.29
CA LEU A 78 3.34 2.87 -13.36
C LEU A 78 3.85 3.21 -11.97
N ILE A 79 4.58 2.29 -11.35
CA ILE A 79 5.07 2.46 -9.98
C ILE A 79 6.11 3.59 -9.92
N SER A 80 7.04 3.66 -10.88
CA SER A 80 8.01 4.75 -10.94
C SER A 80 7.32 6.10 -11.07
N SER A 81 6.30 6.23 -11.92
CA SER A 81 5.60 7.49 -12.10
C SER A 81 4.76 7.88 -10.87
N ILE A 82 4.11 6.91 -10.21
CA ILE A 82 3.42 7.14 -8.92
C ILE A 82 4.40 7.66 -7.86
N LEU A 83 5.52 6.96 -7.65
CA LEU A 83 6.52 7.31 -6.63
C LEU A 83 7.30 8.60 -6.95
N SER A 84 7.35 9.00 -8.23
CA SER A 84 7.99 10.25 -8.66
C SER A 84 7.05 11.46 -8.57
N THR A 85 5.75 11.25 -8.38
CA THR A 85 4.77 12.34 -8.33
C THR A 85 4.78 12.97 -6.92
N PRO A 86 5.19 14.25 -6.77
CA PRO A 86 5.39 14.84 -5.44
C PRO A 86 4.13 14.91 -4.58
N SER A 87 2.96 15.15 -5.20
CA SER A 87 1.67 15.20 -4.50
C SER A 87 1.28 13.86 -3.90
N ILE A 88 1.53 12.77 -4.63
CA ILE A 88 1.29 11.40 -4.13
C ILE A 88 2.32 11.06 -3.07
N LYS A 89 3.61 11.27 -3.36
CA LYS A 89 4.69 10.93 -2.43
C LYS A 89 4.56 11.68 -1.10
N GLY A 90 4.13 12.94 -1.11
CA GLY A 90 3.91 13.73 0.10
C GLY A 90 2.76 13.24 0.99
N GLN A 91 1.85 12.42 0.45
CA GLN A 91 0.76 11.80 1.21
C GLN A 91 1.08 10.36 1.65
N MET A 92 2.18 9.78 1.15
CA MET A 92 2.60 8.43 1.54
C MET A 92 3.25 8.47 2.92
N PHE A 93 2.87 7.51 3.76
CA PHE A 93 3.53 7.29 5.03
C PHE A 93 4.86 6.55 4.82
N PHE A 94 5.93 7.09 5.42
CA PHE A 94 7.24 6.46 5.47
C PHE A 94 7.70 6.39 6.93
N GLY A 95 7.89 5.19 7.47
CA GLY A 95 8.41 5.02 8.82
C GLY A 95 8.02 3.69 9.47
N MET A 96 8.27 3.61 10.78
CA MET A 96 7.80 2.51 11.62
C MET A 96 6.27 2.48 11.74
N ALA A 97 5.70 1.33 12.12
CA ALA A 97 4.29 1.28 12.51
C ALA A 97 4.01 2.18 13.71
N HIS A 98 2.77 2.67 13.83
CA HIS A 98 2.32 3.41 15.01
C HIS A 98 1.32 2.57 15.81
N PHE A 99 1.63 2.30 17.07
CA PHE A 99 0.65 1.73 17.99
C PHE A 99 -0.21 2.87 18.54
N VAL A 100 -1.51 2.82 18.27
CA VAL A 100 -2.50 3.80 18.72
C VAL A 100 -3.68 3.09 19.34
N ASP A 101 -4.43 3.79 20.19
CA ASP A 101 -5.62 3.22 20.85
C ASP A 101 -6.73 2.89 19.82
N GLU A 102 -6.88 3.71 18.78
CA GLU A 102 -7.89 3.54 17.73
C GLU A 102 -7.25 3.53 16.32
N PRO A 103 -6.94 2.34 15.75
CA PRO A 103 -6.26 2.24 14.45
C PRO A 103 -7.21 2.58 13.28
N GLN A 104 -6.81 3.55 12.44
CA GLN A 104 -7.54 3.98 11.25
C GLN A 104 -6.74 3.76 9.95
N GLU A 105 -5.42 3.87 10.04
CA GLU A 105 -4.51 3.80 8.90
C GLU A 105 -3.77 2.46 8.85
N PHE A 106 -3.29 2.07 7.67
CA PHE A 106 -2.63 0.77 7.50
C PHE A 106 -1.31 0.66 8.30
N TYR A 107 -0.58 1.76 8.47
CA TYR A 107 0.63 1.80 9.30
C TYR A 107 0.33 1.71 10.81
N HIS A 108 -0.95 1.71 11.22
CA HIS A 108 -1.35 1.37 12.59
C HIS A 108 -1.55 -0.14 12.79
N SER A 109 -1.52 -0.92 11.72
CA SER A 109 -1.79 -2.35 11.77
C SER A 109 -0.58 -3.16 12.22
N MET A 110 -0.84 -4.31 12.86
CA MET A 110 0.19 -5.29 13.19
C MET A 110 0.88 -5.85 11.94
N SER A 111 0.20 -5.90 10.80
CA SER A 111 0.79 -6.36 9.53
C SER A 111 1.90 -5.42 9.03
N TRP A 112 1.78 -4.11 9.27
CA TRP A 112 2.86 -3.17 9.02
C TRP A 112 4.01 -3.38 10.01
N ALA A 113 3.68 -3.46 11.30
CA ALA A 113 4.65 -3.56 12.40
C ALA A 113 5.47 -4.85 12.39
N SER A 114 4.93 -5.94 11.84
CA SER A 114 5.56 -7.26 11.76
C SER A 114 6.39 -7.48 10.50
N SER A 115 6.50 -6.49 9.62
CA SER A 115 7.20 -6.62 8.34
C SER A 115 8.48 -5.81 8.30
N ILE A 116 9.61 -6.51 8.18
CA ILE A 116 10.93 -5.90 7.92
C ILE A 116 10.97 -5.08 6.62
N ARG A 117 10.06 -5.34 5.67
CA ARG A 117 10.03 -4.68 4.35
C ARG A 117 9.21 -3.40 4.31
N LEU A 118 8.34 -3.19 5.30
CA LEU A 118 7.39 -2.06 5.29
C LEU A 118 7.88 -0.86 6.10
N THR A 119 8.82 -1.07 7.03
CA THR A 119 9.47 0.06 7.69
C THR A 119 10.37 0.75 6.67
N SER A 120 10.15 2.04 6.42
CA SER A 120 10.83 2.79 5.35
C SER A 120 12.29 3.12 5.67
N GLY A 121 13.06 2.12 6.11
CA GLY A 121 14.43 2.26 6.59
C GLY A 121 14.55 2.61 8.08
N GLU A 122 13.45 2.73 8.81
CA GLU A 122 13.46 2.94 10.26
C GLU A 122 13.39 1.61 11.01
N TYR A 123 14.31 1.36 11.94
CA TYR A 123 14.39 0.13 12.73
C TYR A 123 14.62 0.41 14.21
N ALA A 124 14.20 -0.51 15.08
CA ALA A 124 14.66 -0.53 16.46
C ALA A 124 16.10 -1.05 16.48
N TYR A 125 16.91 -0.57 17.42
CA TYR A 125 18.32 -0.95 17.52
C TYR A 125 18.66 -1.39 18.95
N TYR A 126 19.57 -2.34 19.04
CA TYR A 126 20.26 -2.66 20.29
C TYR A 126 21.24 -1.53 20.67
N PRO A 127 21.76 -1.52 21.92
CA PRO A 127 22.76 -0.56 22.36
C PRO A 127 24.06 -0.57 21.53
N ASP A 128 24.37 -1.66 20.85
CA ASP A 128 25.51 -1.80 19.94
C ASP A 128 25.21 -1.33 18.51
N HIS A 129 24.05 -0.70 18.29
CA HIS A 129 23.53 -0.24 16.99
C HIS A 129 23.22 -1.35 15.98
N THR A 130 23.10 -2.61 16.41
CA THR A 130 22.57 -3.66 15.55
C THR A 130 21.03 -3.56 15.46
N PRO A 131 20.44 -3.71 14.27
CA PRO A 131 18.99 -3.59 14.12
C PRO A 131 18.27 -4.81 14.69
N ILE A 132 17.10 -4.56 15.30
CA ILE A 132 16.17 -5.58 15.78
C ILE A 132 15.11 -5.79 14.70
N PHE A 133 14.93 -7.04 14.27
CA PHE A 133 13.95 -7.39 13.27
C PHE A 133 12.80 -8.22 13.84
N PRO A 134 11.59 -8.11 13.24
CA PRO A 134 10.55 -9.09 13.44
C PRO A 134 11.08 -10.51 13.19
N SER A 135 10.76 -11.41 14.10
CA SER A 135 11.24 -12.80 14.24
C SER A 135 12.58 -13.02 14.92
N ASP A 136 13.31 -11.98 15.31
CA ASP A 136 14.50 -12.17 16.14
C ASP A 136 14.11 -12.68 17.53
N PHE A 137 14.98 -13.51 18.12
CA PHE A 137 14.84 -13.91 19.51
C PHE A 137 15.66 -12.97 20.38
N VAL A 138 15.00 -12.30 21.33
CA VAL A 138 15.59 -11.23 22.12
C VAL A 138 15.48 -11.53 23.60
N GLN A 139 16.46 -11.06 24.36
CA GLN A 139 16.46 -11.10 25.81
C GLN A 139 15.97 -9.76 26.33
N TYR A 140 14.95 -9.77 27.18
CA TYR A 140 14.30 -8.53 27.63
C TYR A 140 13.90 -8.59 29.11
N ILE A 141 13.65 -7.40 29.66
CA ILE A 141 13.16 -7.19 31.03
C ILE A 141 11.73 -6.65 30.90
N CYS A 142 10.78 -7.28 31.59
CA CYS A 142 9.40 -6.84 31.64
C CYS A 142 9.29 -5.49 32.39
N GLN A 143 8.38 -4.63 31.97
CA GLN A 143 8.04 -3.41 32.72
C GLN A 143 7.12 -3.70 33.92
N SER A 144 6.61 -4.93 34.05
CA SER A 144 5.71 -5.29 35.14
C SER A 144 6.48 -5.45 36.47
N PRO A 145 6.13 -4.69 37.52
CA PRO A 145 6.83 -4.76 38.81
C PRO A 145 6.58 -6.08 39.55
N SER A 146 5.56 -6.84 39.18
CA SER A 146 5.26 -8.15 39.77
C SER A 146 6.05 -9.30 39.13
N CYS A 147 6.81 -9.03 38.08
CA CYS A 147 7.43 -10.07 37.28
C CYS A 147 8.89 -10.34 37.75
N PRO A 148 9.25 -11.62 38.01
CA PRO A 148 10.53 -11.99 38.63
C PRO A 148 11.77 -11.61 37.80
N CYS A 149 11.61 -11.32 36.51
CA CYS A 149 12.73 -11.03 35.61
C CYS A 149 13.47 -9.73 35.92
N SER A 150 12.88 -8.86 36.75
CA SER A 150 13.51 -7.63 37.21
C SER A 150 14.69 -7.86 38.15
N LYS A 151 14.81 -9.04 38.76
CA LYS A 151 15.84 -9.32 39.79
C LYS A 151 16.82 -10.44 39.43
N GLU A 152 16.37 -11.53 38.79
CA GLU A 152 17.23 -12.74 38.67
C GLU A 152 17.21 -13.45 37.30
N ALA A 153 16.18 -13.29 36.47
CA ALA A 153 16.06 -14.07 35.24
C ALA A 153 15.43 -13.29 34.09
N THR A 154 16.22 -12.81 33.14
CA THR A 154 15.72 -12.14 31.93
C THR A 154 14.82 -13.04 31.09
N HIS A 155 13.76 -12.48 30.53
CA HIS A 155 12.92 -13.21 29.57
C HIS A 155 13.63 -13.37 28.23
N ARG A 156 13.23 -14.41 27.50
CA ARG A 156 13.53 -14.57 26.08
C ARG A 156 12.23 -14.76 25.34
N GLY A 157 12.08 -14.09 24.23
CA GLY A 157 10.92 -14.26 23.36
C GLY A 157 11.22 -13.82 21.95
N ARG A 158 10.23 -13.97 21.07
CA ARG A 158 10.37 -13.72 19.65
C ARG A 158 9.71 -12.38 19.33
N VAL A 159 10.42 -11.49 18.66
CA VAL A 159 9.86 -10.22 18.22
C VAL A 159 8.74 -10.49 17.21
N TYR A 160 7.53 -10.06 17.51
CA TYR A 160 6.39 -10.11 16.60
C TYR A 160 6.26 -8.81 15.81
N CYS A 161 6.37 -7.68 16.49
CA CYS A 161 6.12 -6.36 15.92
C CYS A 161 7.08 -5.32 16.47
N VAL A 162 7.43 -4.34 15.65
CA VAL A 162 8.23 -3.17 16.03
C VAL A 162 7.52 -1.91 15.55
N GLY A 163 7.37 -0.92 16.43
CA GLY A 163 6.65 0.32 16.11
C GLY A 163 6.88 1.42 17.14
N LYS A 164 6.47 2.65 16.81
CA LYS A 164 6.41 3.78 17.74
C LYS A 164 5.07 3.76 18.48
N ASN A 165 5.10 3.98 19.78
CA ASN A 165 3.91 3.90 20.62
C ASN A 165 3.32 5.28 20.88
N TYR A 166 2.07 5.44 20.49
CA TYR A 166 1.24 6.64 20.64
C TYR A 166 -0.06 6.31 21.41
N THR A 167 -0.10 5.17 22.10
CA THR A 167 -1.20 4.83 23.00
C THR A 167 -1.18 5.75 24.23
N SER A 168 -2.35 5.99 24.81
CA SER A 168 -2.53 6.87 25.97
C SER A 168 -1.71 6.50 27.21
N ASN A 169 -1.22 5.26 27.30
CA ASN A 169 -0.45 4.75 28.44
C ASN A 169 1.07 4.76 28.22
N ALA A 170 1.54 5.19 27.05
CA ALA A 170 2.95 5.14 26.68
C ALA A 170 3.57 6.55 26.59
N ILE A 171 4.91 6.61 26.62
CA ILE A 171 5.63 7.81 26.24
C ILE A 171 5.46 8.00 24.72
N GLU A 172 4.96 9.18 24.33
CA GLU A 172 4.64 9.46 22.94
C GLU A 172 5.84 9.26 22.01
N GLY A 173 5.68 8.39 21.02
CA GLY A 173 6.69 8.10 20.01
C GLY A 173 7.79 7.15 20.47
N GLU A 174 7.69 6.56 21.66
CA GLU A 174 8.67 5.57 22.15
C GLU A 174 8.67 4.32 21.26
N VAL A 175 9.86 3.84 20.87
CA VAL A 175 9.99 2.62 20.08
C VAL A 175 9.67 1.42 20.97
N THR A 176 8.58 0.74 20.66
CA THR A 176 8.08 -0.45 21.35
C THR A 176 8.32 -1.69 20.49
N VAL A 177 8.82 -2.73 21.14
CA VAL A 177 9.01 -4.07 20.57
C VAL A 177 8.04 -5.01 21.25
N LEU A 178 7.15 -5.63 20.49
CA LEU A 178 6.25 -6.67 20.99
C LEU A 178 6.94 -8.03 20.82
N VAL A 179 7.08 -8.75 21.93
CA VAL A 179 7.87 -10.00 22.07
C VAL A 179 7.00 -11.13 22.62
#